data_AF-R6IG48-F1
#
_entry.id   AF-R6IG48-F1
#
_cell.length_a   1.000
_cell.length_b   1.000
_cell.length_c   1.000
_cell.angle_alpha   90.00
_cell.angle_beta   90.00
_cell.angle_gamma   90.00
#
_symmetry.space_group_name_H-M   'P 1'
#
loop_
_entity.id
_entity.type
_entity.pdbx_description
1 polymer ?
#
loop_
_entity_poly.entity_id
_entity_poly.type
_entity_poly.pdbx_seq_one_letter_code
_entity_poly.pdbx_strand_id
1 'polypeptide(L)' 'MDLKTCLYVGFALYTIFVIYVGFIGSKKIKGLSDFAVASESMGPISLGLAFAASFFSAATFLGYVGYAYAWGLPLYGYF' A
#
# COMPACT_ATOMS: atom_id res chain seq x y z
N MET A 1 12.61 9.60 23.44
CA MET A 1 13.15 9.21 22.12
C MET A 1 13.00 10.39 21.18
N ASP A 2 14.00 10.66 20.34
CA ASP A 2 13.93 11.73 19.35
C ASP A 2 13.03 11.34 18.17
N LEU A 3 12.43 12.32 17.48
CA LEU A 3 11.54 12.11 16.34
C LEU A 3 12.24 11.34 15.22
N LYS A 4 13.50 11.71 14.91
CA LYS A 4 14.29 11.05 13.87
C LYS A 4 14.47 9.56 14.18
N THR A 5 14.79 9.24 15.43
CA THR A 5 14.93 7.85 15.89
C THR A 5 13.61 7.09 15.72
N CYS A 6 12.49 7.70 16.10
CA CYS A 6 11.17 7.09 15.92
C CYS A 6 10.86 6.79 14.44
N LEU A 7 11.15 7.74 13.54
CA LEU A 7 10.94 7.58 12.10
C LEU A 7 11.79 6.45 11.50
N TYR A 8 13.09 6.40 11.83
CA TYR A 8 13.96 5.32 11.33
C TYR A 8 13.55 3.94 11.85
N VAL A 9 13.16 3.85 13.13
CA VAL A 9 12.67 2.61 13.72
C VAL A 9 11.37 2.17 13.04
N GLY A 10 10.41 3.09 12.87
CA GLY A 10 9.15 2.80 12.18
C GLY A 10 9.36 2.36 10.74
N PHE A 11 10.24 3.04 10.00
CA PHE A 11 10.60 2.68 8.63
C PHE A 11 11.20 1.27 8.57
N ALA A 12 12.21 0.97 9.40
CA ALA A 12 12.84 -0.34 9.42
C ALA A 12 11.84 -1.46 9.76
N LEU A 13 10.99 -1.25 10.77
CA LEU A 13 9.95 -2.21 11.16
C LEU A 13 8.96 -2.47 10.03
N TYR A 14 8.48 -1.41 9.37
CA TYR A 14 7.55 -1.54 8.25
C TYR A 14 8.18 -2.28 7.08
N THR A 15 9.42 -1.95 6.71
CA THR A 15 10.14 -2.65 5.63
C THR A 15 10.32 -4.13 5.94
N ILE A 16 10.75 -4.48 7.15
CA ILE A 16 10.89 -5.88 7.57
C ILE A 16 9.55 -6.60 7.49
N PHE A 17 8.47 -5.96 7.95
CA PHE A 17 7.13 -6.54 7.89
C PHE A 17 6.68 -6.82 6.46
N VAL A 18 6.83 -5.88 5.54
CA VAL A 18 6.44 -6.06 4.12
C VAL A 18 7.26 -7.18 3.47
N ILE A 19 8.58 -7.23 3.71
CA ILE A 19 9.44 -8.32 3.21
C ILE A 19 8.98 -9.66 3.76
N TYR A 20 8.68 -9.73 5.06
CA TYR A 20 8.21 -10.95 5.72
C TYR A 20 6.88 -11.45 5.12
N VAL A 21 5.91 -10.56 4.91
CA VAL A 21 4.64 -10.90 4.25
C VAL A 21 4.87 -11.39 2.82
N GLY A 22 5.74 -10.72 2.05
CA GLY A 22 6.11 -11.14 0.70
C GLY A 22 6.77 -12.52 0.67
N PHE A 23 7.63 -12.82 1.65
CA PHE A 23 8.27 -14.13 1.80
C PHE A 23 7.28 -15.25 2.16
N ILE A 24 6.25 -14.96 2.98
CA ILE A 24 5.18 -15.92 3.22
C ILE A 24 4.37 -16.15 1.94
N GLY A 25 4.05 -15.07 1.22
CA GLY A 25 3.33 -15.14 -0.05
C GLY A 25 4.07 -15.97 -1.09
N SER A 26 5.39 -15.79 -1.22
CA SER A 26 6.19 -16.51 -2.21
C SER A 26 6.17 -18.03 -2.02
N LYS A 27 6.13 -18.50 -0.76
CA LYS A 27 6.01 -19.93 -0.44
C LYS A 27 4.67 -20.56 -0.86
N LYS A 28 3.64 -19.74 -1.09
CA LYS A 28 2.30 -20.20 -1.47
C LYS A 28 2.13 -20.30 -2.99
N ILE A 29 3.03 -19.73 -3.78
CA ILE A 29 2.96 -19.75 -5.24
C ILE A 29 3.45 -21.10 -5.76
N LYS A 30 2.57 -21.88 -6.37
CA LYS A 30 2.89 -23.16 -7.01
C LYS A 30 2.70 -23.12 -8.53
N GLY A 31 1.94 -22.15 -9.02
CA GLY A 31 1.74 -21.90 -10.46
C GLY A 31 1.33 -20.47 -10.78
N LEU A 32 1.06 -20.23 -12.05
CA LEU A 32 0.71 -18.89 -12.56
C LEU A 32 -0.60 -18.33 -11.97
N SER A 33 -1.59 -19.19 -11.70
CA SER A 33 -2.86 -18.76 -11.09
C SER A 33 -2.67 -18.24 -9.66
N ASP A 34 -1.82 -18.89 -8.87
CA ASP A 34 -1.49 -18.43 -7.51
C ASP A 34 -0.82 -17.06 -7.53
N PHE A 35 -0.01 -16.79 -8.56
CA PHE A 35 0.69 -15.52 -8.69
C PHE A 35 -0.21 -14.40 -9.23
N ALA A 36 -0.99 -14.67 -10.28
CA ALA A 36 -1.76 -13.63 -10.97
C ALA A 36 -3.04 -13.25 -10.22
N VAL A 37 -3.74 -14.23 -9.63
CA VAL A 37 -5.07 -14.03 -9.04
C VAL A 37 -5.23 -14.70 -7.67
N ALA A 38 -4.13 -15.14 -7.05
CA ALA A 38 -4.16 -15.90 -5.80
C ALA A 38 -5.11 -17.11 -5.84
N SER A 39 -5.20 -17.77 -7.01
CA SER A 39 -6.12 -18.89 -7.26
C SER A 39 -7.57 -18.61 -6.84
N GLU A 40 -8.01 -17.35 -7.00
CA GLU A 40 -9.38 -16.89 -6.70
C GLU A 40 -9.79 -17.14 -5.23
N SER A 41 -8.80 -17.32 -4.34
CA SER A 41 -9.04 -17.70 -2.95
C SER A 41 -9.27 -16.52 -2.00
N MET A 42 -9.14 -15.28 -2.50
CA MET A 42 -9.33 -14.09 -1.68
C MET A 42 -10.82 -13.84 -1.42
N GLY A 43 -11.20 -13.76 -0.13
CA GLY A 43 -12.55 -13.33 0.26
C GLY A 43 -12.84 -11.86 -0.07
N PRO A 44 -14.10 -11.44 -0.07
CA PRO A 44 -14.53 -10.11 -0.55
C PRO A 44 -13.89 -8.94 0.21
N ILE A 45 -13.64 -9.10 1.51
CA ILE A 45 -13.02 -8.05 2.34
C ILE A 45 -11.55 -7.85 1.93
N SER A 46 -10.76 -8.92 1.94
CA SER A 46 -9.34 -8.86 1.59
C SER A 46 -9.14 -8.38 0.15
N LEU A 47 -9.99 -8.84 -0.76
CA LEU A 47 -9.98 -8.42 -2.16
C LEU A 47 -10.32 -6.92 -2.30
N GLY A 48 -11.37 -6.44 -1.62
CA GLY A 48 -11.75 -5.03 -1.63
C GLY A 48 -10.67 -4.12 -1.04
N LEU A 49 -10.03 -4.54 0.04
CA LEU A 49 -8.90 -3.81 0.63
C LEU A 49 -7.68 -3.76 -0.30
N ALA A 50 -7.34 -4.88 -0.95
CA ALA A 50 -6.24 -4.91 -1.92
C ALA A 50 -6.53 -4.03 -3.14
N PHE A 51 -7.77 -4.03 -3.62
CA PHE A 51 -8.21 -3.15 -4.69
C PHE A 51 -8.10 -1.67 -4.28
N ALA A 52 -8.65 -1.28 -3.12
CA ALA A 52 -8.54 0.09 -2.61
C ALA A 52 -7.07 0.51 -2.42
N ALA A 53 -6.25 -0.36 -1.83
CA ALA A 53 -4.81 -0.13 -1.64
C ALA A 53 -4.08 0.15 -2.95
N SER A 54 -4.52 -0.45 -4.07
CA SER A 54 -3.89 -0.27 -5.39
C SER A 54 -4.02 1.15 -5.93
N PHE A 55 -4.97 1.96 -5.44
CA PHE A 55 -5.12 3.38 -5.80
C PHE A 55 -4.25 4.32 -4.95
N PHE A 56 -3.68 3.82 -3.84
CA PHE A 56 -2.83 4.62 -2.97
C PHE A 56 -1.38 4.51 -3.39
N SER A 57 -0.76 5.66 -3.65
CA SER A 57 0.66 5.77 -4.00
C SER A 57 1.29 7.01 -3.36
N ALA A 58 2.60 7.16 -3.50
CA ALA A 58 3.27 8.40 -3.10
C ALA A 58 2.72 9.63 -3.83
N ALA A 59 2.28 9.47 -5.09
CA ALA A 59 1.63 10.55 -5.84
C ALA A 59 0.30 10.97 -5.19
N THR A 60 -0.46 10.01 -4.66
CA THR A 60 -1.70 10.28 -3.92
C THR A 60 -1.43 11.06 -2.63
N PHE A 61 -0.46 10.62 -1.81
CA PHE A 61 -0.21 11.23 -0.50
C PHE A 61 0.59 12.52 -0.53
N LEU A 62 1.61 12.63 -1.38
CA LEU A 62 2.41 13.86 -1.50
C LEU A 62 1.85 14.80 -2.57
N GLY A 63 1.43 14.26 -3.72
CA GLY A 63 0.97 15.06 -4.85
C GLY A 63 -0.32 15.79 -4.55
N TYR A 64 -1.37 15.11 -4.07
CA TYR A 64 -2.63 15.78 -3.76
C TYR A 64 -2.53 16.75 -2.58
N VAL A 65 -1.76 16.42 -1.55
CA VAL A 65 -1.51 17.35 -0.43
C VAL A 65 -0.72 18.57 -0.90
N GLY A 66 0.32 18.37 -1.73
CA GLY A 66 1.09 19.47 -2.30
C GLY A 66 0.26 20.37 -3.22
N TYR A 67 -0.59 19.77 -4.04
CA TYR A 67 -1.55 20.49 -4.88
C TYR A 67 -2.55 21.29 -4.02
N ALA A 68 -3.10 20.66 -2.98
CA ALA A 68 -4.04 21.32 -2.08
C ALA A 68 -3.41 22.48 -1.31
N TYR A 69 -2.16 22.31 -0.88
CA TYR A 69 -1.37 23.36 -0.24
C TYR A 69 -1.18 24.56 -1.16
N ALA A 70 -0.90 24.32 -2.45
CA ALA A 70 -0.64 25.39 -3.39
C ALA A 70 -1.95 26.10 -3.82
N TRP A 71 -2.99 25.35 -4.18
CA TRP A 71 -4.13 25.86 -4.96
C TRP A 71 -5.49 25.69 -4.25
N GLY A 72 -5.52 25.27 -2.98
CA GLY A 72 -6.75 24.98 -2.24
C GLY A 72 -7.34 23.62 -2.60
N LEU A 73 -8.57 23.30 -2.17
CA LEU A 73 -9.18 21.98 -2.33
C LEU A 73 -10.26 21.98 -3.45
N PRO A 74 -9.96 21.68 -4.72
CA PRO A 74 -10.96 21.66 -5.80
C PRO A 74 -11.49 20.24 -6.06
N LEU A 75 -11.12 19.27 -5.22
CA LEU A 75 -11.19 17.81 -5.46
C LEU A 75 -12.62 17.22 -5.60
N TYR A 76 -13.68 18.02 -5.63
CA TYR A 76 -15.06 17.52 -5.75
C TYR A 76 -15.54 17.31 -7.20
N GLY A 77 -14.74 17.68 -8.22
CA GLY A 77 -15.23 17.75 -9.61
C GLY A 77 -14.44 17.03 -10.71
N TYR A 78 -13.30 16.39 -10.42
CA TYR A 78 -12.40 15.84 -11.45
C TYR A 78 -11.88 14.42 -11.18
N PHE A 79 -12.64 13.61 -10.44
CA PHE A 79 -12.46 12.15 -10.33
C PHE A 79 -13.83 11.46 -10.28
#